data_AF-A0A661LZG0-F1
#
_entry.id   AF-A0A661LZG0-F1
#
_cell.length_a   1.000
_cell.length_b   1.000
_cell.length_c   1.000
_cell.angle_alpha   90.00
_cell.angle_beta   90.00
_cell.angle_gamma   90.00
#
_symmetry.space_group_name_H-M   'P 1'
#
loop_
_entity.id
_entity.type
_entity.pdbx_description
1 polymer ?
#
loop_
_entity_poly.entity_id
_entity_poly.type
_entity_poly.pdbx_seq_one_letter_code
_entity_poly.pdbx_strand_id
1 'polypeptide(L)'
;MGQKTKRFKERHVSLDDKAEKRFSKAVEGTNTIKRKKRTSISSIEKKKRSLTNTLPIPPMTISGETRYIHPSEVVDRYTKVSMPKAVVAYLDVLGFSRKKCEWDTSSSLLDFSGPLLISAYHYPKIKFNVFSDCAFISSPLECAGDMISAIRFAFTQWAADGVFVRGGLAIGTYNEIDSSAFPDAPQNYVASLFYGTGVTTAVNLKGSGHGALLFLDDLCAKFYGETYGEPIFVLDDQKVIGWSDDLNALFWFAGISLLRLIRFLSIKGNDVNSPLARKLFNNLLYSLAAVSDRRYIWSLTLAILSLPDLASEARKKVIDLFHISDPEDFVSMEKLIQAWLSKEEEFAILRILADMDSSI
;
A
#
# COMPACT_ATOMS: atom_id res chain seq x y z
N MET A 1 -2.44 -61.73 -22.33
CA MET A 1 -3.08 -60.71 -21.46
C MET A 1 -2.35 -60.70 -20.13
N GLY A 2 -1.76 -59.55 -19.77
CA GLY A 2 -0.84 -59.44 -18.65
C GLY A 2 -1.50 -59.01 -17.34
N GLN A 3 -0.86 -59.39 -16.24
CA GLN A 3 -0.36 -58.55 -15.14
C GLN A 3 -0.51 -59.20 -13.76
N LYS A 4 0.61 -59.14 -13.03
CA LYS A 4 0.85 -59.59 -11.66
C LYS A 4 0.32 -58.58 -10.66
N THR A 5 -0.01 -59.03 -9.45
CA THR A 5 0.12 -58.17 -8.24
C THR A 5 0.63 -58.95 -7.04
N LYS A 6 1.62 -58.34 -6.38
CA LYS A 6 2.36 -58.84 -5.21
C LYS A 6 1.62 -58.52 -3.90
N ARG A 7 1.94 -59.36 -2.91
CA ARG A 7 1.58 -59.40 -1.49
C ARG A 7 1.57 -58.08 -0.72
N PHE A 8 0.66 -57.99 0.26
CA PHE A 8 0.82 -57.30 1.54
C PHE A 8 0.46 -58.28 2.68
N LYS A 9 1.24 -58.25 3.78
CA LYS A 9 1.04 -59.06 4.99
C LYS A 9 1.01 -58.13 6.20
N GLU A 10 0.06 -58.37 7.09
CA GLU A 10 -0.28 -57.62 8.30
C GLU A 10 0.74 -57.79 9.44
N ARG A 11 0.79 -56.80 10.35
CA ARG A 11 1.29 -56.94 11.73
C ARG A 11 0.33 -56.24 12.71
N HIS A 12 0.10 -56.96 13.82
CA HIS A 12 -0.66 -56.64 15.03
C HIS A 12 -0.16 -55.43 15.85
N VAL A 13 -1.02 -54.92 16.76
CA VAL A 13 -0.83 -54.69 18.23
C VAL A 13 -2.04 -53.83 18.72
N SER A 14 -3.04 -54.43 19.37
CA SER A 14 -3.22 -54.61 20.83
C SER A 14 -3.51 -53.32 21.60
N LEU A 15 -4.78 -53.18 22.00
CA LEU A 15 -5.37 -52.17 22.87
C LEU A 15 -5.14 -52.55 24.34
N ASP A 16 -4.40 -51.73 25.11
CA ASP A 16 -4.60 -51.58 26.56
C ASP A 16 -3.69 -50.48 27.15
N ASP A 17 -4.03 -49.22 26.89
CA ASP A 17 -3.34 -48.06 27.53
C ASP A 17 -4.21 -46.78 27.60
N LYS A 18 -5.52 -46.89 27.31
CA LYS A 18 -6.42 -45.73 27.20
C LYS A 18 -7.42 -45.57 28.35
N ALA A 19 -7.46 -46.48 29.32
CA ALA A 19 -8.41 -46.40 30.43
C ALA A 19 -7.84 -45.73 31.69
N GLU A 20 -6.54 -45.85 31.99
CA GLU A 20 -5.96 -45.31 33.24
C GLU A 20 -5.52 -43.84 33.18
N LYS A 21 -5.36 -43.24 31.98
CA LYS A 21 -5.00 -41.82 31.84
C LYS A 21 -6.17 -40.83 31.92
N ARG A 22 -7.41 -41.31 32.09
CA ARG A 22 -8.59 -40.44 32.14
C ARG A 22 -9.01 -39.99 33.55
N PHE A 23 -8.48 -40.59 34.62
CA PHE A 23 -8.83 -40.18 35.99
C PHE A 23 -7.82 -39.24 36.67
N SER A 24 -6.57 -39.14 36.19
CA SER A 24 -5.58 -38.19 36.74
C SER A 24 -5.70 -36.76 36.18
N LYS A 25 -6.39 -36.55 35.05
CA LYS A 25 -6.56 -35.22 34.43
C LYS A 25 -7.73 -34.39 34.99
N ALA A 26 -8.57 -34.97 35.84
CA ALA A 26 -9.73 -34.27 36.43
C ALA A 26 -9.41 -33.52 37.74
N VAL A 27 -8.28 -33.82 38.39
CA VAL A 27 -7.91 -33.21 39.69
C VAL A 27 -6.88 -32.07 39.56
N GLU A 28 -6.21 -31.94 38.41
CA GLU A 28 -5.36 -30.76 38.12
C GLU A 28 -6.13 -29.57 37.51
N GLY A 29 -7.39 -29.77 37.10
CA GLY A 29 -8.22 -28.75 36.43
C GLY A 29 -8.84 -27.70 37.36
N THR A 30 -8.82 -27.89 38.68
CA THR A 30 -9.47 -26.99 39.64
C THR A 30 -8.52 -25.98 40.30
N ASN A 31 -7.20 -26.19 40.26
CA ASN A 31 -6.22 -25.25 40.83
C ASN A 31 -5.60 -24.26 39.81
N THR A 32 -5.74 -24.48 38.51
CA THR A 32 -5.24 -23.55 37.47
C THR A 32 -6.22 -22.40 37.16
N ILE A 33 -7.52 -22.57 37.46
CA ILE A 33 -8.55 -21.54 37.17
C ILE A 33 -8.48 -20.38 38.17
N LYS A 34 -8.00 -20.60 39.41
CA LYS A 34 -7.79 -19.50 40.38
C LYS A 34 -6.49 -18.71 40.16
N ARG A 35 -5.49 -19.25 39.45
CA ARG A 35 -4.23 -18.54 39.15
C ARG A 35 -4.26 -17.74 37.85
N LYS A 36 -5.04 -18.14 36.83
CA LYS A 36 -5.16 -17.37 35.56
C LYS A 36 -6.00 -16.09 35.66
N LYS A 37 -6.86 -15.95 36.68
CA LYS A 37 -7.70 -14.74 36.86
C LYS A 37 -6.99 -13.58 37.59
N ARG A 38 -5.82 -13.82 38.21
CA ARG A 38 -5.04 -12.77 38.90
C ARG A 38 -3.94 -12.15 38.05
N THR A 39 -3.47 -12.82 37.00
CA THR A 39 -2.37 -12.33 36.14
C THR A 39 -2.84 -11.52 34.92
N SER A 40 -4.13 -11.54 34.59
CA SER A 40 -4.70 -10.73 33.49
C SER A 40 -5.13 -9.32 33.92
N ILE A 41 -5.36 -9.09 35.22
CA ILE A 41 -5.76 -7.77 35.73
C ILE A 41 -4.52 -6.88 35.91
N SER A 42 -3.40 -7.42 36.41
CA SER A 42 -2.17 -6.64 36.65
C SER A 42 -1.43 -6.22 35.36
N SER A 43 -1.60 -6.95 34.27
CA SER A 43 -1.00 -6.65 32.95
C SER A 43 -1.85 -5.67 32.14
N ILE A 44 -3.18 -5.68 32.31
CA ILE A 44 -4.09 -4.67 31.76
C ILE A 44 -4.01 -3.36 32.58
N GLU A 45 -3.85 -3.45 33.91
CA GLU A 45 -3.60 -2.27 34.76
C GLU A 45 -2.21 -1.65 34.50
N LYS A 46 -1.18 -2.46 34.20
CA LYS A 46 0.14 -1.93 33.79
C LYS A 46 0.13 -1.31 32.38
N LYS A 47 -0.65 -1.84 31.43
CA LYS A 47 -0.80 -1.21 30.09
C LYS A 47 -1.68 0.04 30.10
N LYS A 48 -2.69 0.11 30.98
CA LYS A 48 -3.43 1.37 31.25
C LYS A 48 -2.58 2.40 31.99
N ARG A 49 -1.65 1.98 32.86
CA ARG A 49 -0.70 2.89 33.55
C ARG A 49 0.47 3.38 32.71
N SER A 50 0.72 2.84 31.51
CA SER A 50 1.81 3.34 30.65
C SER A 50 1.36 4.40 29.62
N LEU A 51 0.07 4.74 29.58
CA LEU A 51 -0.47 5.85 28.79
C LEU A 51 -0.73 7.11 29.65
N THR A 52 -0.43 7.07 30.95
CA THR A 52 -0.68 8.16 31.92
C THR A 52 0.56 8.99 32.27
N ASN A 53 1.69 8.81 31.57
CA ASN A 53 2.89 9.63 31.76
C ASN A 53 3.03 10.76 30.74
N THR A 54 1.95 11.13 30.04
CA THR A 54 1.86 12.50 29.50
C THR A 54 1.64 13.42 30.68
N LEU A 55 2.61 14.31 30.95
CA LEU A 55 2.48 15.39 31.92
C LEU A 55 1.05 15.97 31.85
N PRO A 56 0.33 16.11 32.99
CA PRO A 56 -1.01 16.67 32.95
C PRO A 56 -0.95 18.04 32.27
N ILE A 57 -1.85 18.28 31.31
CA ILE A 57 -2.02 19.62 30.74
C ILE A 57 -2.33 20.53 31.93
N PRO A 58 -1.57 21.62 32.13
CA PRO A 58 -1.79 22.51 33.25
C PRO A 58 -3.25 22.99 33.27
N PRO A 59 -3.83 23.20 34.45
CA PRO A 59 -5.25 23.51 34.57
C PRO A 59 -5.61 24.75 33.76
N MET A 60 -6.62 24.62 32.90
CA MET A 60 -7.10 25.69 32.03
C MET A 60 -8.40 26.27 32.60
N THR A 61 -8.54 27.60 32.58
CA THR A 61 -9.80 28.26 32.90
C THR A 61 -10.70 28.26 31.67
N ILE A 62 -11.81 27.53 31.74
CA ILE A 62 -12.85 27.53 30.70
C ILE A 62 -14.14 28.03 31.35
N SER A 63 -14.72 29.10 30.81
CA SER A 63 -15.98 29.68 31.31
C SER A 63 -15.95 30.08 32.80
N GLY A 64 -14.79 30.49 33.31
CA GLY A 64 -14.63 30.98 34.69
C GLY A 64 -14.29 29.91 35.73
N GLU A 65 -14.26 28.63 35.37
CA GLU A 65 -13.86 27.55 36.27
C GLU A 65 -12.51 26.93 35.85
N THR A 66 -11.60 26.82 36.82
CA THR A 66 -10.30 26.17 36.64
C THR A 66 -10.41 24.71 37.02
N ARG A 67 -10.23 23.80 36.06
CA ARG A 67 -10.26 22.35 36.30
C ARG A 67 -9.16 21.64 35.54
N TYR A 68 -8.72 20.51 36.10
CA TYR A 68 -7.84 19.57 35.41
C TYR A 68 -8.67 18.81 34.38
N ILE A 69 -8.31 18.97 33.10
CA ILE A 69 -9.00 18.28 32.02
C ILE A 69 -8.15 17.08 31.62
N HIS A 70 -8.72 15.88 31.73
CA HIS A 70 -8.05 14.69 31.21
C HIS A 70 -7.97 14.82 29.67
N PRO A 71 -6.86 14.46 29.00
CA PRO A 71 -6.73 14.61 27.54
C PRO A 71 -7.90 13.99 26.75
N SER A 72 -8.49 12.90 27.25
CA SER A 72 -9.68 12.29 26.65
C SER A 72 -10.94 13.18 26.70
N GLU A 73 -11.09 14.04 27.71
CA GLU A 73 -12.22 14.96 27.83
C GLU A 73 -12.12 16.17 26.90
N VAL A 74 -10.90 16.57 26.52
CA VAL A 74 -10.67 17.59 25.49
C VAL A 74 -11.09 17.00 24.15
N VAL A 75 -10.58 15.83 23.83
CA VAL A 75 -10.81 15.17 22.53
C VAL A 75 -12.30 14.96 22.25
N ASP A 76 -13.09 14.46 23.21
CA ASP A 76 -14.53 14.20 22.97
C ASP A 76 -15.40 15.47 22.90
N ARG A 77 -15.02 16.57 23.55
CA ARG A 77 -15.82 17.82 23.56
C ARG A 77 -15.62 18.68 22.32
N TYR A 78 -14.48 18.55 21.67
CA TYR A 78 -14.14 19.35 20.49
C TYR A 78 -14.27 18.56 19.20
N THR A 79 -14.41 17.23 19.22
CA THR A 79 -14.59 16.46 17.98
C THR A 79 -15.88 16.83 17.25
N LYS A 80 -15.76 17.51 16.11
CA LYS A 80 -16.86 17.93 15.23
C LYS A 80 -17.29 16.83 14.25
N VAL A 81 -16.34 16.00 13.82
CA VAL A 81 -16.60 14.86 12.92
C VAL A 81 -15.91 13.64 13.49
N SER A 82 -16.63 12.52 13.58
CA SER A 82 -16.06 11.24 13.98
C SER A 82 -16.48 10.15 13.00
N MET A 83 -15.48 9.50 12.40
CA MET A 83 -15.64 8.34 11.56
C MET A 83 -14.94 7.15 12.26
N PRO A 84 -15.69 6.26 12.92
CA PRO A 84 -15.12 5.13 13.65
C PRO A 84 -14.47 4.11 12.70
N LYS A 85 -14.85 4.12 11.42
CA LYS A 85 -14.23 3.32 10.37
C LYS A 85 -14.27 4.11 9.06
N ALA A 86 -13.11 4.57 8.63
CA ALA A 86 -12.88 5.38 7.44
C ALA A 86 -11.71 4.82 6.63
N VAL A 87 -11.72 5.11 5.34
CA VAL A 87 -10.50 5.09 4.54
C VAL A 87 -9.81 6.44 4.72
N VAL A 88 -8.50 6.42 4.97
CA VAL A 88 -7.68 7.63 5.12
C VAL A 88 -6.46 7.51 4.22
N ALA A 89 -6.24 8.52 3.38
CA ALA A 89 -5.04 8.70 2.59
C ALA A 89 -4.16 9.76 3.21
N TYR A 90 -2.86 9.54 3.17
CA TYR A 90 -1.82 10.55 3.32
C TYR A 90 -1.07 10.63 1.98
N LEU A 91 -0.92 11.83 1.43
CA LEU A 91 -0.29 12.12 0.15
C LEU A 91 0.77 13.21 0.37
N ASP A 92 1.94 13.09 -0.27
CA ASP A 92 3.10 13.95 -0.01
C ASP A 92 3.93 14.14 -1.30
N VAL A 93 4.25 15.38 -1.64
CA VAL A 93 5.05 15.72 -2.83
C VAL A 93 6.51 15.34 -2.59
N LEU A 94 7.06 14.51 -3.47
CA LEU A 94 8.45 14.08 -3.38
C LEU A 94 9.41 15.21 -3.70
N GLY A 95 10.41 15.36 -2.83
CA GLY A 95 11.52 16.30 -3.07
C GLY A 95 11.13 17.77 -2.94
N PHE A 96 9.94 18.09 -2.42
CA PHE A 96 9.48 19.46 -2.26
C PHE A 96 10.47 20.33 -1.45
N SER A 97 11.02 19.80 -0.36
CA SER A 97 12.03 20.47 0.47
C SER A 97 13.36 20.79 -0.24
N ARG A 98 13.61 20.20 -1.42
CA ARG A 98 14.80 20.47 -2.23
C ARG A 98 14.59 21.61 -3.22
N LYS A 99 13.35 22.07 -3.42
CA LYS A 99 13.02 23.22 -4.27
C LYS A 99 13.55 24.49 -3.59
N LYS A 100 14.37 25.25 -4.32
CA LYS A 100 15.01 26.49 -3.82
C LYS A 100 14.44 27.75 -4.46
N CYS A 101 13.65 27.60 -5.52
CA CYS A 101 13.08 28.72 -6.28
C CYS A 101 11.63 28.95 -5.85
N GLU A 102 11.30 30.18 -5.45
CA GLU A 102 9.96 30.55 -4.98
C GLU A 102 8.86 30.30 -6.03
N TRP A 103 9.17 30.54 -7.31
CA TRP A 103 8.24 30.26 -8.40
C TRP A 103 7.95 28.76 -8.55
N ASP A 104 9.00 27.92 -8.50
CA ASP A 104 8.87 26.45 -8.57
C ASP A 104 8.14 25.88 -7.35
N THR A 105 8.38 26.45 -6.17
CA THR A 105 7.63 26.11 -4.95
C THR A 105 6.15 26.46 -5.12
N SER A 106 5.85 27.66 -5.61
CA SER A 106 4.46 28.13 -5.76
C SER A 106 3.69 27.36 -6.82
N SER A 107 4.31 27.08 -7.98
CA SER A 107 3.69 26.26 -9.02
C SER A 107 3.40 24.86 -8.50
N SER A 108 4.38 24.22 -7.85
CA SER A 108 4.20 22.86 -7.31
C SER A 108 3.09 22.76 -6.27
N LEU A 109 2.90 23.78 -5.44
CA LEU A 109 1.79 23.82 -4.48
C LEU A 109 0.44 23.95 -5.18
N LEU A 110 0.36 24.76 -6.23
CA LEU A 110 -0.85 24.92 -7.04
C LEU A 110 -1.17 23.63 -7.82
N ASP A 111 -0.18 23.05 -8.48
CA ASP A 111 -0.31 21.82 -9.27
C ASP A 111 -0.64 20.62 -8.36
N PHE A 112 -0.13 20.61 -7.12
CA PHE A 112 -0.50 19.62 -6.12
C PHE A 112 -1.96 19.79 -5.62
N SER A 113 -2.34 21.00 -5.22
CA SER A 113 -3.62 21.26 -4.55
C SER A 113 -4.80 21.40 -5.51
N GLY A 114 -4.58 21.84 -6.75
CA GLY A 114 -5.62 22.08 -7.76
C GLY A 114 -6.50 20.85 -8.05
N PRO A 115 -5.92 19.68 -8.40
CA PRO A 115 -6.69 18.47 -8.66
C PRO A 115 -7.50 17.99 -7.45
N LEU A 116 -7.00 18.22 -6.23
CA LEU A 116 -7.71 17.90 -4.98
C LEU A 116 -8.89 18.85 -4.74
N LEU A 117 -8.71 20.15 -5.03
CA LEU A 117 -9.78 21.13 -4.96
C LEU A 117 -10.90 20.82 -5.96
N ILE A 118 -10.55 20.48 -7.21
CA ILE A 118 -11.50 20.05 -8.24
C ILE A 118 -12.27 18.81 -7.75
N SER A 119 -11.54 17.81 -7.20
CA SER A 119 -12.16 16.60 -6.64
C SER A 119 -13.14 16.92 -5.51
N ALA A 120 -12.84 17.91 -4.67
CA ALA A 120 -13.73 18.31 -3.58
C ALA A 120 -15.09 18.80 -4.08
N TYR A 121 -15.16 19.48 -5.23
CA TYR A 121 -16.43 19.89 -5.86
C TYR A 121 -17.26 18.68 -6.35
N HIS A 122 -16.60 17.62 -6.83
CA HIS A 122 -17.28 16.44 -7.38
C HIS A 122 -17.69 15.43 -6.31
N TYR A 123 -16.95 15.35 -5.20
CA TYR A 123 -17.13 14.33 -4.18
C TYR A 123 -17.39 14.94 -2.79
N PRO A 124 -18.59 15.49 -2.54
CA PRO A 124 -18.88 16.29 -1.33
C PRO A 124 -18.82 15.50 -0.01
N LYS A 125 -18.87 14.17 -0.07
CA LYS A 125 -18.76 13.29 1.11
C LYS A 125 -17.32 12.94 1.48
N ILE A 126 -16.37 13.28 0.62
CA ILE A 126 -14.94 13.01 0.82
C ILE A 126 -14.32 14.27 1.39
N LYS A 127 -13.57 14.12 2.48
CA LYS A 127 -12.89 15.22 3.15
C LYS A 127 -11.48 15.37 2.59
N PHE A 128 -11.10 16.59 2.28
CA PHE A 128 -9.79 16.95 1.77
C PHE A 128 -9.15 17.96 2.72
N ASN A 129 -8.01 17.59 3.28
CA ASN A 129 -7.20 18.43 4.15
C ASN A 129 -5.82 18.62 3.53
N VAL A 130 -5.55 19.80 2.97
CA VAL A 130 -4.28 20.08 2.27
C VAL A 130 -3.41 20.99 3.14
N PHE A 131 -2.16 20.58 3.36
CA PHE A 131 -1.16 21.30 4.14
C PHE A 131 0.13 21.40 3.34
N SER A 132 0.38 22.56 2.74
CA SER A 132 1.59 22.78 1.93
C SER A 132 1.71 21.68 0.85
N ASP A 133 2.73 20.83 0.98
CA ASP A 133 3.16 19.78 0.08
C ASP A 133 2.58 18.40 0.43
N CYS A 134 1.68 18.34 1.41
CA CYS A 134 1.00 17.10 1.77
C CYS A 134 -0.51 17.28 1.91
N ALA A 135 -1.24 16.17 1.82
CA ALA A 135 -2.68 16.14 1.95
C ALA A 135 -3.14 14.90 2.71
N PHE A 136 -4.22 15.06 3.47
CA PHE A 136 -4.99 13.99 4.06
C PHE A 136 -6.36 13.96 3.42
N ILE A 137 -6.76 12.79 2.93
CA ILE A 137 -8.08 12.59 2.36
C ILE A 137 -8.77 11.53 3.20
N SER A 138 -10.01 11.75 3.60
CA SER A 138 -10.74 10.77 4.39
C SER A 138 -12.16 10.57 3.88
N SER A 139 -12.64 9.34 4.00
CA SER A 139 -14.00 8.98 3.60
C SER A 139 -14.59 7.90 4.49
N PRO A 140 -15.92 7.92 4.73
CA PRO A 140 -16.64 6.73 5.17
C PRO A 140 -16.44 5.58 4.18
N LEU A 141 -16.46 4.33 4.65
CA LEU A 141 -16.22 3.15 3.80
C LEU A 141 -17.20 3.04 2.63
N GLU A 142 -18.45 3.44 2.84
CA GLU A 142 -19.49 3.46 1.81
C GLU A 142 -19.21 4.45 0.67
N CYS A 143 -18.30 5.40 0.88
CA CYS A 143 -17.85 6.38 -0.14
C CYS A 143 -16.41 6.10 -0.61
N ALA A 144 -15.85 4.94 -0.28
CA ALA A 144 -14.46 4.63 -0.60
C ALA A 144 -14.16 4.52 -2.10
N GLY A 145 -15.16 4.17 -2.91
CA GLY A 145 -15.11 4.22 -4.38
C GLY A 145 -14.87 5.64 -4.88
N ASP A 146 -15.68 6.60 -4.42
CA ASP A 146 -15.52 8.01 -4.74
C ASP A 146 -14.14 8.54 -4.31
N MET A 147 -13.66 8.11 -3.13
CA MET A 147 -12.33 8.48 -2.64
C MET A 147 -11.21 8.00 -3.57
N ILE A 148 -11.27 6.74 -4.03
CA ILE A 148 -10.20 6.22 -4.90
C ILE A 148 -10.28 6.85 -6.30
N SER A 149 -11.47 7.16 -6.80
CA SER A 149 -11.64 7.92 -8.05
C SER A 149 -11.08 9.34 -7.94
N ALA A 150 -11.29 10.03 -6.82
CA ALA A 150 -10.70 11.35 -6.56
C ALA A 150 -9.15 11.30 -6.55
N ILE A 151 -8.58 10.31 -5.86
CA ILE A 151 -7.12 10.15 -5.80
C ILE A 151 -6.57 9.78 -7.17
N ARG A 152 -7.21 8.86 -7.90
CA ARG A 152 -6.82 8.49 -9.27
C ARG A 152 -6.79 9.72 -10.18
N PHE A 153 -7.84 10.54 -10.17
CA PHE A 153 -7.87 11.79 -10.92
C PHE A 153 -6.68 12.68 -10.56
N ALA A 154 -6.40 12.89 -9.26
CA ALA A 154 -5.27 13.70 -8.83
C ALA A 154 -3.93 13.17 -9.34
N PHE A 155 -3.68 11.85 -9.23
CA PHE A 155 -2.46 11.22 -9.76
C PHE A 155 -2.29 11.42 -11.27
N THR A 156 -3.36 11.41 -12.07
CA THR A 156 -3.25 11.67 -13.52
C THR A 156 -2.80 13.09 -13.81
N GLN A 157 -3.30 14.08 -13.06
CA GLN A 157 -2.92 15.48 -13.24
C GLN A 157 -1.50 15.72 -12.75
N TRP A 158 -1.15 15.21 -11.56
CA TRP A 158 0.20 15.31 -11.01
C TRP A 158 1.24 14.70 -11.94
N ALA A 159 0.95 13.55 -12.55
CA ALA A 159 1.84 12.95 -13.55
C ALA A 159 2.02 13.85 -14.79
N ALA A 160 0.95 14.48 -15.27
CA ALA A 160 1.01 15.40 -16.41
C ALA A 160 1.83 16.66 -16.10
N ASP A 161 1.78 17.14 -14.86
CA ASP A 161 2.50 18.33 -14.40
C ASP A 161 3.91 18.00 -13.85
N GLY A 162 4.34 16.74 -13.93
CA GLY A 162 5.65 16.29 -13.40
C GLY A 162 5.77 16.35 -11.87
N VAL A 163 4.64 16.40 -11.16
CA VAL A 163 4.55 16.35 -9.70
C VAL A 163 4.52 14.89 -9.26
N PHE A 164 5.60 14.42 -8.64
CA PHE A 164 5.64 13.07 -8.11
C PHE A 164 5.11 13.04 -6.69
N VAL A 165 3.96 12.38 -6.49
CA VAL A 165 3.33 12.23 -5.17
C VAL A 165 3.50 10.82 -4.66
N ARG A 166 3.90 10.68 -3.39
CA ARG A 166 3.86 9.41 -2.66
C ARG A 166 2.71 9.43 -1.67
N GLY A 167 2.21 8.26 -1.27
CA GLY A 167 1.23 8.24 -0.20
C GLY A 167 0.93 6.87 0.38
N GLY A 168 0.16 6.88 1.46
CA GLY A 168 -0.36 5.69 2.10
C GLY A 168 -1.87 5.77 2.26
N LEU A 169 -2.55 4.64 2.11
CA LEU A 169 -3.98 4.46 2.27
C LEU A 169 -4.24 3.39 3.32
N ALA A 170 -5.01 3.73 4.34
CA ALA A 170 -5.28 2.85 5.46
C ALA A 170 -6.76 2.87 5.84
N ILE A 171 -7.22 1.78 6.45
CA ILE A 171 -8.55 1.73 7.05
C ILE A 171 -8.42 1.83 8.57
N GLY A 172 -9.07 2.83 9.16
CA GLY A 172 -9.02 3.04 10.61
C GLY A 172 -9.99 4.12 11.09
N THR A 173 -9.75 4.68 12.27
CA THR A 173 -10.53 5.80 12.77
C THR A 173 -10.02 7.11 12.16
N TYR A 174 -10.94 8.07 12.00
CA TYR A 174 -10.66 9.46 11.64
C TYR A 174 -11.58 10.38 12.43
N ASN A 175 -11.03 11.40 13.07
CA ASN A 175 -11.77 12.37 13.88
C ASN A 175 -11.24 13.78 13.63
N GLU A 176 -12.12 14.76 13.49
CA GLU A 176 -11.80 16.19 13.32
C GLU A 176 -12.16 16.95 14.61
N ILE A 177 -11.20 17.67 15.18
CA ILE A 177 -11.33 18.49 16.40
C ILE A 177 -11.74 19.93 16.06
N ASP A 178 -11.14 20.51 15.03
CA ASP A 178 -11.56 21.81 14.53
C ASP A 178 -11.44 21.80 13.02
N SER A 179 -12.35 22.47 12.33
CA SER A 179 -12.43 22.49 10.87
C SER A 179 -12.89 23.87 10.44
N SER A 180 -12.04 24.57 9.70
CA SER A 180 -12.42 25.73 8.92
C SER A 180 -12.43 25.34 7.44
N ALA A 181 -13.57 25.55 6.78
CA ALA A 181 -13.59 25.55 5.33
C ALA A 181 -12.86 26.81 4.84
N PHE A 182 -12.14 26.69 3.72
CA PHE A 182 -11.64 27.90 3.07
C PHE A 182 -12.83 28.69 2.50
N PRO A 183 -12.90 30.03 2.67
CA PRO A 183 -14.09 30.82 2.37
C PRO A 183 -14.66 30.62 0.96
N ASP A 184 -13.77 30.39 -0.02
CA ASP A 184 -14.11 30.24 -1.44
C ASP A 184 -13.96 28.79 -1.94
N ALA A 185 -13.76 27.82 -1.04
CA ALA A 185 -13.63 26.40 -1.39
C ALA A 185 -14.86 25.58 -0.96
N PRO A 186 -15.03 24.36 -1.51
CA PRO A 186 -16.05 23.42 -1.05
C PRO A 186 -15.97 23.17 0.47
N GLN A 187 -17.11 22.95 1.13
CA GLN A 187 -17.17 22.73 2.59
C GLN A 187 -16.40 21.49 3.10
N ASN A 188 -16.08 20.58 2.19
CA ASN A 188 -15.28 19.39 2.42
C ASN A 188 -13.79 19.57 2.10
N TYR A 189 -13.38 20.74 1.60
CA TYR A 189 -11.99 21.19 1.45
C TYR A 189 -11.64 22.09 2.64
N VAL A 190 -11.00 21.50 3.63
CA VAL A 190 -10.91 22.07 4.98
C VAL A 190 -9.46 22.16 5.45
N ALA A 191 -9.20 23.12 6.34
CA ALA A 191 -8.06 23.08 7.24
C ALA A 191 -8.58 22.60 8.59
N SER A 192 -8.26 21.35 8.95
CA SER A 192 -8.72 20.76 10.20
C SER A 192 -7.60 20.17 11.04
N LEU A 193 -7.76 20.26 12.36
CA LEU A 193 -7.00 19.43 13.30
C LEU A 193 -7.69 18.07 13.38
N PHE A 194 -7.00 17.00 13.01
CA PHE A 194 -7.54 15.65 13.04
C PHE A 194 -6.60 14.63 13.68
N TYR A 195 -7.17 13.50 14.08
CA TYR A 195 -6.45 12.36 14.62
C TYR A 195 -7.20 11.06 14.33
N GLY A 196 -6.50 9.93 14.43
CA GLY A 196 -7.11 8.63 14.30
C GLY A 196 -6.11 7.55 13.90
N THR A 197 -6.49 6.29 14.10
CA THR A 197 -5.62 5.17 13.75
C THR A 197 -5.41 5.06 12.25
N GLY A 198 -6.39 5.47 11.43
CA GLY A 198 -6.26 5.52 9.98
C GLY A 198 -5.21 6.55 9.55
N VAL A 199 -5.22 7.74 10.17
CA VAL A 199 -4.23 8.80 9.95
C VAL A 199 -2.82 8.31 10.27
N THR A 200 -2.62 7.78 11.48
CA THR A 200 -1.31 7.29 11.90
C THR A 200 -0.82 6.14 11.03
N THR A 201 -1.70 5.23 10.61
CA THR A 201 -1.32 4.10 9.76
C THR A 201 -0.95 4.59 8.36
N ALA A 202 -1.75 5.46 7.74
CA ALA A 202 -1.50 6.01 6.41
C ALA A 202 -0.14 6.73 6.32
N VAL A 203 0.21 7.55 7.32
CA VAL A 203 1.51 8.23 7.39
C VAL A 203 2.66 7.24 7.58
N ASN A 204 2.44 6.16 8.32
CA ASN A 204 3.46 5.16 8.64
C ASN A 204 3.63 4.07 7.57
N LEU A 205 2.83 4.07 6.50
CA LEU A 205 3.09 3.26 5.32
C LEU A 205 4.34 3.84 4.61
N LYS A 206 5.51 3.52 5.20
CA LYS A 206 6.84 4.03 4.84
C LYS A 206 7.24 3.54 3.45
N GLY A 207 7.10 4.38 2.43
CA GLY A 207 7.88 4.28 1.19
C GLY A 207 8.92 5.40 1.15
N SER A 208 10.08 5.21 1.77
CA SER A 208 11.23 6.10 1.56
C SER A 208 11.81 5.83 0.17
N GLY A 209 11.32 6.54 -0.85
CA GLY A 209 11.97 6.61 -2.17
C GLY A 209 11.09 6.33 -3.38
N HIS A 210 9.91 5.73 -3.24
CA HIS A 210 9.21 5.16 -4.40
C HIS A 210 8.22 6.14 -5.03
N GLY A 211 8.56 6.65 -6.22
CA GLY A 211 7.82 7.66 -6.98
C GLY A 211 6.38 7.30 -7.32
N ALA A 212 5.46 8.26 -7.32
CA ALA A 212 4.09 8.13 -7.85
C ALA A 212 3.29 6.89 -7.38
N LEU A 213 3.58 6.33 -6.20
CA LEU A 213 2.90 5.14 -5.66
C LEU A 213 1.99 5.48 -4.48
N LEU A 214 0.87 4.76 -4.40
CA LEU A 214 -0.04 4.81 -3.26
C LEU A 214 -0.04 3.46 -2.53
N PHE A 215 0.65 3.42 -1.40
CA PHE A 215 0.81 2.24 -0.56
C PHE A 215 -0.45 1.95 0.24
N LEU A 216 -0.68 0.68 0.58
CA LEU A 216 -1.88 0.20 1.27
C LEU A 216 -1.49 -0.60 2.51
N ASP A 217 -2.25 -0.46 3.58
CA ASP A 217 -2.25 -1.46 4.65
C ASP A 217 -2.97 -2.75 4.19
N ASP A 218 -2.81 -3.84 4.96
CA ASP A 218 -3.40 -5.14 4.60
C ASP A 218 -4.92 -5.10 4.49
N LEU A 219 -5.57 -4.32 5.35
CA LEU A 219 -7.02 -4.23 5.43
C LEU A 219 -7.58 -3.46 4.23
N CYS A 220 -6.92 -2.37 3.86
CA CYS A 220 -7.25 -1.50 2.76
C CYS A 220 -7.01 -2.21 1.42
N ALA A 221 -5.88 -2.90 1.27
CA ALA A 221 -5.59 -3.72 0.10
C ALA A 221 -6.65 -4.81 -0.12
N LYS A 222 -7.02 -5.53 0.93
CA LYS A 222 -8.09 -6.53 0.85
C LYS A 222 -9.41 -5.89 0.46
N PHE A 223 -9.76 -4.78 1.11
CA PHE A 223 -11.02 -4.08 0.89
C PHE A 223 -11.16 -3.58 -0.56
N TYR A 224 -10.16 -2.88 -1.10
CA TYR A 224 -10.20 -2.37 -2.47
C TYR A 224 -10.11 -3.49 -3.51
N GLY A 225 -9.26 -4.49 -3.29
CA GLY A 225 -9.14 -5.64 -4.19
C GLY A 225 -10.41 -6.48 -4.27
N GLU A 226 -11.07 -6.76 -3.15
CA GLU A 226 -12.28 -7.60 -3.13
C GLU A 226 -13.56 -6.82 -3.47
N THR A 227 -13.69 -5.57 -3.00
CA THR A 227 -14.94 -4.80 -3.12
C THR A 227 -15.04 -4.06 -4.45
N TYR A 228 -13.92 -3.47 -4.89
CA TYR A 228 -13.88 -2.61 -6.08
C TYR A 228 -13.10 -3.26 -7.24
N GLY A 229 -12.51 -4.44 -7.03
CA GLY A 229 -11.70 -5.10 -8.06
C GLY A 229 -10.42 -4.33 -8.39
N GLU A 230 -9.96 -3.45 -7.49
CA GLU A 230 -8.77 -2.65 -7.74
C GLU A 230 -7.53 -3.54 -7.74
N PRO A 231 -6.57 -3.25 -8.63
CA PRO A 231 -5.38 -4.05 -8.76
C PRO A 231 -4.44 -3.79 -7.60
N ILE A 232 -4.02 -4.85 -6.91
CA ILE A 232 -3.14 -4.74 -5.74
C ILE A 232 -1.81 -5.39 -6.08
N PHE A 233 -0.78 -4.56 -6.21
CA PHE A 233 0.59 -4.98 -6.42
C PHE A 233 1.32 -5.14 -5.11
N VAL A 234 2.35 -5.99 -5.10
CA VAL A 234 3.22 -6.19 -3.93
C VAL A 234 4.64 -5.80 -4.29
N LEU A 235 5.14 -4.74 -3.65
CA LEU A 235 6.55 -4.33 -3.73
C LEU A 235 7.21 -4.65 -2.39
N ASP A 236 8.13 -5.61 -2.41
CA ASP A 236 8.74 -6.18 -1.21
C ASP A 236 7.68 -6.71 -0.23
N ASP A 237 7.55 -6.12 0.95
CA ASP A 237 6.50 -6.46 1.92
C ASP A 237 5.37 -5.42 1.97
N GLN A 238 5.34 -4.50 1.01
CA GLN A 238 4.35 -3.44 0.93
C GLN A 238 3.35 -3.71 -0.20
N LYS A 239 2.12 -3.26 0.01
CA LYS A 239 1.05 -3.34 -0.98
C LYS A 239 0.85 -1.99 -1.62
N VAL A 240 0.58 -1.95 -2.91
CA VAL A 240 0.40 -0.73 -3.68
C VAL A 240 -0.84 -0.90 -4.55
N ILE A 241 -1.68 0.13 -4.62
CA ILE A 241 -2.79 0.12 -5.58
C ILE A 241 -2.24 0.43 -6.98
N GLY A 242 -2.64 -0.37 -7.95
CA GLY A 242 -2.50 -0.04 -9.36
C GLY A 242 -3.71 0.75 -9.85
N TRP A 243 -3.53 1.49 -10.93
CA TRP A 243 -4.66 2.14 -11.60
C TRP A 243 -5.10 1.24 -12.76
N SER A 244 -6.15 0.43 -12.57
CA SER A 244 -6.56 -0.62 -13.52
C SER A 244 -7.04 -0.10 -14.88
N ASP A 245 -7.55 1.12 -14.92
CA ASP A 245 -8.02 1.84 -16.10
C ASP A 245 -6.95 2.76 -16.70
N ASP A 246 -5.82 2.95 -16.03
CA ASP A 246 -4.69 3.74 -16.51
C ASP A 246 -3.61 2.80 -17.07
N LEU A 247 -3.64 2.66 -18.38
CA LEU A 247 -2.65 1.89 -19.14
C LEU A 247 -1.22 2.33 -18.83
N ASN A 248 -0.99 3.63 -18.58
CA ASN A 248 0.34 4.16 -18.28
C ASN A 248 0.79 3.72 -16.88
N ALA A 249 -0.11 3.69 -15.89
CA ALA A 249 0.23 3.20 -14.57
C ALA A 249 0.61 1.71 -14.59
N LEU A 250 -0.21 0.87 -15.24
CA LEU A 250 0.09 -0.55 -15.40
C LEU A 250 1.39 -0.77 -16.19
N PHE A 251 1.67 0.10 -17.17
CA PHE A 251 2.94 0.16 -17.89
C PHE A 251 4.12 0.43 -16.96
N TRP A 252 4.07 1.48 -16.14
CA TRP A 252 5.13 1.82 -15.20
C TRP A 252 5.35 0.70 -14.18
N PHE A 253 4.27 0.14 -13.61
CA PHE A 253 4.35 -0.99 -12.69
C PHE A 253 4.98 -2.24 -13.32
N ALA A 254 4.59 -2.57 -14.56
CA ALA A 254 5.17 -3.69 -15.27
C ALA A 254 6.65 -3.45 -15.56
N GLY A 255 7.01 -2.28 -16.10
CA GLY A 255 8.41 -1.95 -16.39
C GLY A 255 9.31 -1.99 -15.15
N ILE A 256 8.87 -1.37 -14.04
CA ILE A 256 9.60 -1.37 -12.76
C ILE A 256 9.75 -2.79 -12.22
N SER A 257 8.66 -3.57 -12.19
CA SER A 257 8.68 -4.95 -11.67
C SER A 257 9.62 -5.85 -12.48
N LEU A 258 9.63 -5.70 -13.81
CA LEU A 258 10.51 -6.48 -14.70
C LEU A 258 11.99 -6.09 -14.52
N LEU A 259 12.30 -4.80 -14.48
CA LEU A 259 13.67 -4.33 -14.27
C LEU A 259 14.20 -4.78 -12.91
N ARG A 260 13.40 -4.66 -11.83
CA ARG A 260 13.75 -5.17 -10.51
C ARG A 260 13.95 -6.69 -10.51
N LEU A 261 13.10 -7.44 -11.22
CA LEU A 261 13.23 -8.89 -11.35
C LEU A 261 14.54 -9.27 -12.05
N ILE A 262 14.86 -8.63 -13.17
CA ILE A 262 16.09 -8.90 -13.93
C ILE A 262 17.32 -8.57 -13.08
N ARG A 263 17.32 -7.44 -12.37
CA ARG A 263 18.42 -7.06 -11.46
C ARG A 263 18.59 -8.07 -10.34
N PHE A 264 17.49 -8.43 -9.66
CA PHE A 264 17.50 -9.45 -8.62
C PHE A 264 18.09 -10.78 -9.11
N LEU A 265 17.69 -11.23 -10.30
CA LEU A 265 18.18 -12.49 -10.90
C LEU A 265 19.61 -12.40 -11.47
N SER A 266 20.13 -11.18 -11.66
CA SER A 266 21.52 -10.93 -12.07
C SER A 266 22.51 -11.10 -10.91
N ILE A 267 22.03 -11.01 -9.66
CA ILE A 267 22.84 -11.25 -8.47
C ILE A 267 23.07 -12.75 -8.31
N LYS A 268 24.35 -13.14 -8.18
CA LYS A 268 24.75 -14.54 -8.03
C LYS A 268 24.10 -15.18 -6.80
N GLY A 269 23.43 -16.32 -7.00
CA GLY A 269 22.77 -17.09 -5.95
C GLY A 269 21.27 -16.84 -5.83
N ASN A 270 20.74 -15.81 -6.50
CA ASN A 270 19.31 -15.57 -6.58
C ASN A 270 18.65 -16.43 -7.67
N ASP A 271 17.43 -16.86 -7.40
CA ASP A 271 16.66 -17.77 -8.26
C ASP A 271 15.22 -17.29 -8.47
N VAL A 272 14.63 -17.73 -9.58
CA VAL A 272 13.23 -17.45 -9.97
C VAL A 272 12.22 -17.98 -8.95
N ASN A 273 12.59 -18.98 -8.13
CA ASN A 273 11.71 -19.51 -7.09
C ASN A 273 11.75 -18.74 -5.78
N SER A 274 12.63 -17.74 -5.64
CA SER A 274 12.68 -16.92 -4.43
C SER A 274 11.35 -16.17 -4.21
N PRO A 275 10.98 -15.88 -2.95
CA PRO A 275 9.75 -15.15 -2.66
C PRO A 275 9.66 -13.80 -3.37
N LEU A 276 10.77 -13.07 -3.44
CA LEU A 276 10.82 -11.75 -4.10
C LEU A 276 10.67 -11.88 -5.63
N ALA A 277 11.38 -12.81 -6.27
CA ALA A 277 11.21 -13.05 -7.70
C ALA A 277 9.77 -13.41 -8.06
N ARG A 278 9.12 -14.26 -7.26
CA ARG A 278 7.70 -14.62 -7.45
C ARG A 278 6.76 -13.45 -7.26
N LYS A 279 7.00 -12.58 -6.26
CA LYS A 279 6.20 -11.35 -6.05
C LYS A 279 6.30 -10.42 -7.27
N LEU A 280 7.52 -10.12 -7.72
CA LEU A 280 7.76 -9.26 -8.89
C LEU A 280 7.16 -9.85 -10.17
N PHE A 281 7.28 -11.17 -10.36
CA PHE A 281 6.67 -11.86 -11.49
C PHE A 281 5.13 -11.84 -11.43
N ASN A 282 4.53 -12.05 -10.26
CA ASN A 282 3.08 -11.98 -10.09
C ASN A 282 2.54 -10.58 -10.39
N ASN A 283 3.26 -9.50 -10.06
CA ASN A 283 2.87 -8.15 -10.46
C ASN A 283 2.81 -8.02 -11.99
N LEU A 284 3.78 -8.59 -12.71
CA LEU A 284 3.79 -8.59 -14.19
C LEU A 284 2.59 -9.34 -14.77
N LEU A 285 2.32 -10.56 -14.26
CA LEU A 285 1.16 -11.35 -14.67
C LEU A 285 -0.15 -10.62 -14.41
N TYR A 286 -0.24 -9.93 -13.27
CA TYR A 286 -1.40 -9.13 -12.93
C TYR A 286 -1.57 -7.98 -13.92
N SER A 287 -0.52 -7.19 -14.21
CA SER A 287 -0.58 -6.10 -15.20
C SER A 287 -1.01 -6.60 -16.57
N LEU A 288 -0.51 -7.75 -17.01
CA LEU A 288 -0.91 -8.39 -18.27
C LEU A 288 -2.38 -8.86 -18.25
N ALA A 289 -2.90 -9.26 -17.10
CA ALA A 289 -4.29 -9.70 -16.97
C ALA A 289 -5.28 -8.53 -16.88
N ALA A 290 -4.84 -7.39 -16.31
CA ALA A 290 -5.68 -6.22 -16.06
C ALA A 290 -5.91 -5.34 -17.31
N VAL A 291 -4.96 -5.31 -18.26
CA VAL A 291 -5.11 -4.51 -19.49
C VAL A 291 -5.99 -5.18 -20.54
N SER A 292 -6.78 -4.38 -21.25
CA SER A 292 -7.56 -4.82 -22.40
C SER A 292 -6.69 -5.17 -23.61
N ASP A 293 -5.61 -4.40 -23.88
CA ASP A 293 -4.61 -4.73 -24.89
C ASP A 293 -3.31 -5.24 -24.25
N ARG A 294 -3.23 -6.56 -24.10
CA ARG A 294 -2.04 -7.26 -23.56
C ARG A 294 -0.78 -7.01 -24.37
N ARG A 295 -0.90 -6.73 -25.68
CA ARG A 295 0.26 -6.53 -26.56
C ARG A 295 1.06 -5.30 -26.16
N TYR A 296 0.42 -4.31 -25.55
CA TYR A 296 1.10 -3.11 -25.10
C TYR A 296 2.13 -3.43 -24.01
N ILE A 297 1.71 -4.04 -22.89
CA ILE A 297 2.59 -4.44 -21.79
C ILE A 297 3.57 -5.54 -22.22
N TRP A 298 3.14 -6.45 -23.10
CA TRP A 298 4.01 -7.49 -23.65
C TRP A 298 5.13 -6.91 -24.53
N SER A 299 4.82 -5.94 -25.39
CA SER A 299 5.82 -5.28 -26.22
C SER A 299 6.86 -4.52 -25.39
N LEU A 300 6.46 -3.90 -24.27
CA LEU A 300 7.40 -3.33 -23.30
C LEU A 300 8.30 -4.41 -22.68
N THR A 301 7.73 -5.56 -22.30
CA THR A 301 8.47 -6.68 -21.71
C THR A 301 9.58 -7.16 -22.66
N LEU A 302 9.23 -7.36 -23.93
CA LEU A 302 10.20 -7.75 -24.96
C LEU A 302 11.22 -6.63 -25.24
N ALA A 303 10.81 -5.36 -25.20
CA ALA A 303 11.72 -4.23 -25.38
C ALA A 303 12.74 -4.13 -24.25
N ILE A 304 12.31 -4.27 -22.99
CA ILE A 304 13.22 -4.34 -21.84
C ILE A 304 14.21 -5.50 -22.03
N LEU A 305 13.74 -6.69 -22.38
CA LEU A 305 14.61 -7.86 -22.60
C LEU A 305 15.57 -7.71 -23.78
N SER A 306 15.31 -6.75 -24.67
CA SER A 306 16.18 -6.43 -25.81
C SER A 306 17.27 -5.40 -25.46
N LEU A 307 17.25 -4.81 -24.26
CA LEU A 307 18.24 -3.83 -23.85
C LEU A 307 19.64 -4.47 -23.76
N PRO A 308 20.67 -3.82 -24.33
CA PRO A 308 22.00 -4.43 -24.51
C PRO A 308 22.78 -4.60 -23.21
N ASP A 309 22.42 -3.84 -22.17
CA ASP A 309 23.11 -3.81 -20.88
C ASP A 309 22.54 -4.81 -19.86
N LEU A 310 21.55 -5.63 -20.26
CA LEU A 310 21.04 -6.69 -19.40
C LEU A 310 22.00 -7.89 -19.34
N ALA A 311 22.21 -8.42 -18.14
CA ALA A 311 22.98 -9.64 -17.95
C ALA A 311 22.31 -10.82 -18.70
N SER A 312 23.06 -11.47 -19.60
CA SER A 312 22.54 -12.52 -20.48
C SER A 312 21.91 -13.70 -19.73
N GLU A 313 22.47 -14.08 -18.58
CA GLU A 313 21.93 -15.12 -17.71
C GLU A 313 20.57 -14.74 -17.10
N ALA A 314 20.43 -13.50 -16.62
CA ALA A 314 19.18 -13.01 -16.05
C ALA A 314 18.10 -12.86 -17.14
N ARG A 315 18.48 -12.34 -18.32
CA ARG A 315 17.60 -12.30 -19.49
C ARG A 315 17.05 -13.69 -19.83
N LYS A 316 17.93 -14.70 -19.89
CA LYS A 316 17.52 -16.08 -20.17
C LYS A 316 16.54 -16.61 -19.13
N LYS A 317 16.83 -16.44 -17.84
CA LYS A 317 15.92 -16.85 -16.74
C LYS A 317 14.53 -16.23 -16.89
N VAL A 318 14.45 -14.97 -17.30
CA VAL A 318 13.17 -14.28 -17.50
C VAL A 318 12.46 -14.77 -18.77
N ILE A 319 13.17 -14.99 -19.88
CA ILE A 319 12.62 -15.61 -21.09
C ILE A 319 11.99 -16.97 -20.76
N ASP A 320 12.71 -17.82 -20.02
CA ASP A 320 12.24 -19.13 -19.60
C ASP A 320 11.01 -19.02 -18.69
N LEU A 321 11.01 -18.07 -17.76
CA LEU A 321 9.90 -17.82 -16.82
C LEU A 321 8.60 -17.40 -17.51
N PHE A 322 8.72 -16.61 -18.58
CA PHE A 322 7.60 -16.13 -19.37
C PHE A 322 7.21 -17.07 -20.53
N HIS A 323 7.95 -18.16 -20.73
CA HIS A 323 7.81 -19.06 -21.89
C HIS A 323 7.88 -18.30 -23.23
N ILE A 324 8.75 -17.29 -23.31
CA ILE A 324 8.95 -16.50 -24.52
C ILE A 324 9.62 -17.39 -25.58
N SER A 325 8.99 -17.47 -26.74
CA SER A 325 9.49 -18.18 -27.92
C SER A 325 10.42 -17.25 -28.70
N ASP A 326 11.70 -17.20 -28.30
CA ASP A 326 12.76 -16.44 -28.99
C ASP A 326 13.25 -17.24 -30.23
N PRO A 327 13.16 -16.72 -31.48
CA PRO A 327 12.92 -15.31 -31.85
C PRO A 327 11.49 -14.95 -32.26
N GLU A 328 10.56 -15.92 -32.37
CA GLU A 328 9.22 -15.71 -32.92
C GLU A 328 8.44 -14.57 -32.24
N ASP A 329 8.43 -14.52 -30.91
CA ASP A 329 7.75 -13.46 -30.15
C ASP A 329 8.36 -12.09 -30.42
N PHE A 330 9.69 -11.99 -30.50
CA PHE A 330 10.40 -10.74 -30.80
C PHE A 330 10.12 -10.27 -32.23
N VAL A 331 10.14 -11.18 -33.21
CA VAL A 331 9.84 -10.88 -34.62
C VAL A 331 8.39 -10.41 -34.76
N SER A 332 7.44 -11.07 -34.07
CA SER A 332 6.02 -10.71 -34.15
C SER A 332 5.71 -9.29 -33.65
N MET A 333 6.53 -8.77 -32.73
CA MET A 333 6.35 -7.46 -32.10
C MET A 333 7.44 -6.45 -32.45
N GLU A 334 8.29 -6.73 -33.45
CA GLU A 334 9.47 -5.94 -33.78
C GLU A 334 9.19 -4.43 -33.87
N LYS A 335 8.13 -4.02 -34.58
CA LYS A 335 7.77 -2.60 -34.73
C LYS A 335 7.46 -1.92 -33.40
N LEU A 336 6.73 -2.59 -32.51
CA LEU A 336 6.39 -2.05 -31.20
C LEU A 336 7.61 -2.01 -30.28
N ILE A 337 8.46 -3.05 -30.34
CA ILE A 337 9.73 -3.09 -29.62
C ILE A 337 10.62 -1.92 -30.05
N GLN A 338 10.79 -1.68 -31.34
CA GLN A 338 11.60 -0.57 -31.85
C GLN A 338 11.01 0.80 -31.46
N ALA A 339 9.69 0.95 -31.49
CA ALA A 339 9.04 2.17 -31.01
C ALA A 339 9.32 2.41 -29.52
N TRP A 340 9.34 1.36 -28.70
CA TRP A 340 9.77 1.48 -27.31
C TRP A 340 11.24 1.85 -27.19
N LEU A 341 12.13 1.14 -27.89
CA LEU A 341 13.57 1.40 -27.80
C LEU A 341 13.96 2.83 -28.23
N SER A 342 13.15 3.49 -29.06
CA SER A 342 13.34 4.92 -29.40
C SER A 342 13.00 5.91 -28.27
N LYS A 343 12.37 5.45 -27.18
CA LYS A 343 11.94 6.25 -26.03
C LYS A 343 12.99 6.23 -24.91
N GLU A 344 14.16 6.80 -25.19
CA GLU A 344 15.31 6.75 -24.28
C GLU A 344 15.02 7.41 -22.92
N GLU A 345 14.29 8.53 -22.90
CA GLU A 345 13.95 9.27 -21.69
C GLU A 345 13.03 8.46 -20.77
N GLU A 346 12.00 7.81 -21.32
CA GLU A 346 11.10 6.96 -20.55
C GLU A 346 11.82 5.75 -19.97
N PHE A 347 12.77 5.16 -20.71
CA PHE A 347 13.63 4.09 -20.17
C PHE A 347 14.55 4.59 -19.06
N ALA A 348 15.09 5.79 -19.17
CA ALA A 348 15.90 6.40 -18.12
C ALA A 348 15.06 6.61 -16.85
N ILE A 349 13.83 7.12 -16.97
CA ILE A 349 12.90 7.28 -15.85
C ILE A 349 12.54 5.90 -15.25
N LEU A 350 12.22 4.90 -16.08
CA LEU A 350 11.93 3.54 -15.61
C LEU A 350 13.07 2.96 -14.77
N ARG A 351 14.31 3.12 -15.23
CA ARG A 351 15.51 2.67 -14.52
C ARG A 351 15.67 3.40 -13.20
N ILE A 352 15.56 4.74 -13.20
CA ILE A 352 15.61 5.55 -11.99
C ILE A 352 14.55 5.08 -10.99
N LEU A 353 13.29 4.95 -11.40
CA LEU A 353 12.20 4.48 -10.53
C LEU A 353 12.47 3.07 -9.99
N ALA A 354 13.06 2.18 -10.80
CA ALA A 354 13.46 0.85 -10.37
C ALA A 354 14.71 0.85 -9.46
N ASP A 355 15.55 1.89 -9.50
CA ASP A 355 16.76 2.10 -8.69
C ASP A 355 16.54 2.95 -7.43
N MET A 356 15.42 3.65 -7.33
CA MET A 356 15.09 4.51 -6.18
C MET A 356 14.87 3.71 -4.88
N ASP A 357 15.00 2.40 -4.94
CA ASP A 357 14.98 1.46 -3.81
C ASP A 357 16.31 0.70 -3.71
N SER A 358 17.07 0.93 -2.65
CA SER A 358 18.36 0.27 -2.39
C SER A 358 18.22 -1.13 -1.79
N SER A 359 17.03 -1.73 -1.78
CA SER A 359 16.76 -3.04 -1.18
C SER A 359 17.10 -4.25 -2.07
N ILE A 360 17.41 -4.01 -3.36
CA ILE A 360 17.86 -5.02 -4.34
C ILE A 360 19.26 -4.66 -4.85
#